data_AF-A0A7K4M628-F1
#
_entry.id   AF-A0A7K4M628-F1
#
_cell.length_a   1.000
_cell.length_b   1.000
_cell.length_c   1.000
_cell.angle_alpha   90.00
_cell.angle_beta   90.00
_cell.angle_gamma   90.00
#
_symmetry.space_group_name_H-M   'P 1'
#
loop_
_entity.id
_entity.type
_entity.pdbx_description
1 polymer ?
#
loop_
_entity_poly.entity_id
_entity_poly.type
_entity_poly.pdbx_seq_one_letter_code
_entity_poly.pdbx_strand_id
1 'polypeptide(L)'
;QVLLVDGNGLLHPRGFGVACHLGVLTDLPCIGVAKNLLHVDGLAKDELHREQIRSLQMEGDTFPLTGTSGNVLGMVSWGRSLSSSRPLYVSVGHRVSLETAVCLVKSCCRYRIPEPIRQVRRLGKLRK
;
A
#
# COMPACT_ATOMS: atom_id res chain seq x y z
N GLN A 1 -14.60 -3.10 -10.67
CA GLN A 1 -13.53 -2.21 -11.20
C GLN A 1 -12.91 -1.47 -10.02
N VAL A 2 -11.60 -1.17 -10.04
CA VAL A 2 -10.87 -0.55 -8.93
C VAL A 2 -9.67 0.25 -9.44
N LEU A 3 -9.32 1.35 -8.76
CA LEU A 3 -8.14 2.14 -9.04
C LEU A 3 -7.03 1.82 -8.04
N LEU A 4 -5.84 1.48 -8.56
CA LEU A 4 -4.62 1.34 -7.77
C LEU A 4 -3.79 2.61 -7.93
N VAL A 5 -3.67 3.38 -6.85
CA VAL A 5 -3.02 4.68 -6.85
C VAL A 5 -1.62 4.55 -6.23
N ASP A 6 -0.60 5.03 -6.92
CA ASP A 6 0.78 5.12 -6.41
C ASP A 6 0.89 6.25 -5.38
N GLY A 7 0.41 5.99 -4.17
CA GLY A 7 0.29 6.97 -3.10
C GLY A 7 -0.48 6.42 -1.90
N ASN A 8 -0.74 7.28 -0.91
CA ASN A 8 -1.44 6.90 0.31
C ASN A 8 -2.95 7.14 0.22
N GLY A 9 -3.72 6.34 0.97
CA GLY A 9 -5.12 6.56 1.30
C GLY A 9 -5.26 7.03 2.74
N LEU A 10 -5.93 6.24 3.59
CA LEU A 10 -6.10 6.52 5.02
C LEU A 10 -4.77 6.62 5.79
N LEU A 11 -3.70 5.98 5.30
CA LEU A 11 -2.34 6.10 5.84
C LEU A 11 -1.74 7.49 5.53
N HIS A 12 -2.28 8.52 6.16
CA HIS A 12 -1.96 9.92 5.90
C HIS A 12 -2.14 10.74 7.19
N PRO A 13 -1.37 11.83 7.44
CA PRO A 13 -1.45 12.59 8.69
C PRO A 13 -2.87 13.12 9.00
N ARG A 14 -3.66 13.33 7.95
CA ARG A 14 -5.06 13.79 8.03
C ARG A 14 -6.09 12.69 7.70
N GLY A 15 -5.68 11.43 7.62
CA GLY A 15 -6.55 10.32 7.21
C GLY A 15 -7.07 10.42 5.76
N PHE A 16 -6.56 11.36 4.96
CA PHE A 16 -7.09 11.67 3.63
C PHE A 16 -5.97 11.90 2.61
N GLY A 17 -5.38 10.80 2.14
CA GLY A 17 -4.35 10.81 1.10
C GLY A 17 -4.92 10.94 -0.32
N VAL A 18 -4.03 10.91 -1.32
CA VAL A 18 -4.39 11.05 -2.75
C VAL A 18 -5.37 9.97 -3.22
N ALA A 19 -5.27 8.75 -2.69
CA ALA A 19 -6.17 7.66 -3.06
C ALA A 19 -7.59 7.89 -2.51
N CYS A 20 -7.72 8.48 -1.31
CA CYS A 20 -9.02 8.88 -0.75
C CYS A 20 -9.62 10.01 -1.57
N HIS A 21 -8.81 11.05 -1.85
CA HIS A 21 -9.25 12.22 -2.59
C HIS A 21 -9.75 11.85 -3.99
N LEU A 22 -8.97 11.06 -4.73
CA LEU A 22 -9.37 10.59 -6.06
C LEU A 22 -10.63 9.73 -6.00
N GLY A 23 -10.71 8.81 -5.05
CA GLY A 23 -11.87 7.91 -4.91
C GLY A 23 -13.16 8.65 -4.61
N VAL A 24 -13.12 9.63 -3.69
CA VAL A 24 -14.29 10.46 -3.37
C VAL A 24 -14.73 11.30 -4.57
N LEU A 25 -13.78 11.92 -5.29
CA LEU A 25 -14.12 12.76 -6.45
C LEU A 25 -14.65 11.96 -7.64
N THR A 26 -14.23 10.71 -7.80
CA THR A 26 -14.61 9.86 -8.94
C THR A 26 -15.73 8.87 -8.62
N ASP A 27 -16.10 8.73 -7.34
CA ASP A 27 -16.98 7.68 -6.80
C ASP A 27 -16.54 6.25 -7.19
N LEU A 28 -15.24 6.05 -7.43
CA LEU A 28 -14.67 4.76 -7.78
C LEU A 28 -13.96 4.13 -6.57
N PRO A 29 -14.02 2.79 -6.43
CA PRO A 29 -13.19 2.09 -5.44
C PRO A 29 -11.71 2.38 -5.66
N CYS A 30 -11.02 2.86 -4.63
CA CYS A 30 -9.63 3.31 -4.69
C CYS A 30 -8.78 2.68 -3.59
N ILE A 31 -7.58 2.26 -3.97
CA ILE A 31 -6.58 1.68 -3.06
C ILE A 31 -5.29 2.50 -3.16
N GLY A 32 -4.76 2.91 -2.01
CA GLY A 32 -3.44 3.53 -1.92
C GLY A 32 -2.35 2.48 -1.80
N VAL A 33 -1.40 2.46 -2.74
CA VAL A 33 -0.22 1.59 -2.74
C VAL A 33 1.04 2.44 -2.66
N ALA A 34 1.63 2.51 -1.47
CA ALA A 34 2.85 3.26 -1.23
C ALA A 34 4.10 2.36 -1.17
N LYS A 35 5.23 2.90 -1.64
CA LYS A 35 6.52 2.21 -1.66
C LYS A 35 7.34 2.42 -0.38
N ASN A 36 6.94 3.39 0.45
CA ASN A 36 7.60 3.83 1.66
C ASN A 36 6.55 4.02 2.76
N LEU A 37 6.90 3.68 4.01
CA LEU A 37 6.07 4.01 5.17
C LEU A 37 6.04 5.53 5.35
N LEU A 38 4.85 6.06 5.57
CA LEU A 38 4.66 7.44 6.02
C LEU A 38 4.60 7.44 7.55
N HIS A 39 5.33 8.34 8.20
CA HIS A 39 5.33 8.43 9.65
C HIS A 39 4.09 9.18 10.13
N VAL A 40 3.07 8.44 10.55
CA VAL A 40 1.77 8.93 10.97
C VAL A 40 1.30 8.15 12.18
N ASP A 41 0.64 8.82 13.14
CA ASP A 41 0.07 8.18 14.34
C ASP A 41 1.07 7.24 15.05
N GLY A 42 2.29 7.72 15.27
CA GLY A 42 3.37 6.96 15.92
C GLY A 42 4.02 5.86 15.08
N LEU A 43 3.55 5.59 13.85
CA LEU A 43 4.21 4.65 12.95
C LEU A 43 5.59 5.19 12.54
N ALA A 44 6.64 4.42 12.78
CA ALA A 44 8.01 4.75 12.42
C ALA A 44 8.70 3.54 11.79
N LYS A 45 9.76 3.78 11.02
CA LYS A 45 10.67 2.71 10.56
C LYS A 45 11.69 2.34 11.63
N ASP A 46 11.20 1.98 12.80
CA ASP A 46 11.99 1.54 13.95
C ASP A 46 12.49 0.09 13.78
N GLU A 47 13.24 -0.43 14.76
CA GLU A 47 13.78 -1.79 14.68
C GLU A 47 12.65 -2.83 14.75
N LEU A 48 11.59 -2.59 15.52
CA LEU A 48 10.41 -3.46 15.57
C LEU A 48 9.77 -3.63 14.19
N HIS A 49 9.55 -2.53 13.46
CA HIS A 49 9.01 -2.57 12.10
C HIS A 49 9.93 -3.33 11.14
N ARG A 50 11.26 -3.23 11.33
CA ARG A 50 12.24 -3.99 10.53
C ARG A 50 12.22 -5.46 10.87
N GLU A 51 12.09 -5.82 12.14
CA GLU A 51 11.95 -7.21 12.59
C GLU A 51 10.67 -7.84 12.04
N GLN A 52 9.54 -7.13 12.10
CA GLN A 52 8.27 -7.55 11.50
C GLN A 52 8.38 -7.74 9.99
N ILE A 53 9.15 -6.90 9.30
CA ILE A 53 9.49 -7.10 7.87
C ILE A 53 10.34 -8.36 7.68
N ARG A 54 11.36 -8.59 8.53
CA ARG A 54 12.25 -9.76 8.44
C ARG A 54 11.52 -11.07 8.76
N SER A 55 10.47 -11.02 9.58
CA SER A 55 9.64 -12.20 9.89
C SER A 55 8.71 -12.61 8.76
N LEU A 56 8.54 -11.77 7.71
CA LEU A 56 7.78 -12.15 6.52
C LEU A 56 8.63 -13.10 5.67
N GLN A 57 8.39 -14.40 5.84
CA GLN A 57 9.18 -15.46 5.19
C GLN A 57 8.46 -16.05 3.99
N MET A 58 7.14 -15.93 3.91
CA MET A 58 6.32 -16.51 2.85
C MET A 58 5.78 -15.45 1.89
N GLU A 59 5.55 -15.88 0.65
CA GLU A 59 4.90 -15.03 -0.35
C GLU A 59 3.49 -14.64 0.11
N GLY A 60 3.24 -13.34 0.14
CA GLY A 60 1.94 -12.82 0.53
C GLY A 60 1.76 -12.69 2.04
N ASP A 61 2.81 -12.84 2.85
CA ASP A 61 2.74 -12.45 4.25
C ASP A 61 2.41 -10.95 4.38
N THR A 62 1.58 -10.66 5.37
CA THR A 62 1.08 -9.32 5.66
C THR A 62 0.95 -9.12 7.15
N PHE A 63 1.17 -7.89 7.60
CA PHE A 63 0.86 -7.49 8.96
C PHE A 63 0.17 -6.12 8.98
N PRO A 64 -0.77 -5.89 9.92
CA PRO A 64 -1.46 -4.62 10.02
C PRO A 64 -0.53 -3.51 10.52
N LEU A 65 -0.74 -2.30 10.02
CA LEU A 65 -0.12 -1.09 10.55
C LEU A 65 -1.08 -0.43 11.53
N THR A 66 -0.88 -0.74 12.80
CA THR A 66 -1.65 -0.17 13.90
C THR A 66 -0.92 1.04 14.45
N GLY A 67 -1.56 2.20 14.41
CA GLY A 67 -1.02 3.43 15.00
C GLY A 67 -1.16 3.44 16.52
N THR A 68 -0.56 4.44 17.16
CA THR A 68 -0.62 4.64 18.63
C THR A 68 -2.04 4.83 19.14
N SER A 69 -2.95 5.32 18.30
CA SER A 69 -4.37 5.44 18.62
C SER A 69 -5.12 4.09 18.69
N GLY A 70 -4.48 2.98 18.31
CA GLY A 70 -5.11 1.67 18.16
C GLY A 70 -5.80 1.45 16.81
N ASN A 71 -5.83 2.47 15.94
CA ASN A 71 -6.44 2.36 14.61
C ASN A 71 -5.51 1.64 13.62
N VAL A 72 -6.08 0.75 12.81
CA VAL A 72 -5.37 0.13 11.69
C VAL A 72 -5.41 1.06 10.48
N LEU A 73 -4.29 1.69 10.17
CA LEU A 73 -4.17 2.69 9.09
C LEU A 73 -3.88 2.06 7.73
N GLY A 74 -3.43 0.82 7.72
CA GLY A 74 -3.11 0.09 6.51
C GLY A 74 -2.54 -1.29 6.82
N MET A 75 -1.97 -1.91 5.80
CA MET A 75 -1.35 -3.22 5.90
C MET A 75 -0.05 -3.21 5.11
N VAL A 76 0.99 -3.79 5.70
CA VAL A 76 2.23 -4.07 4.99
C VAL A 76 2.02 -5.35 4.21
N SER A 77 2.30 -5.32 2.90
CA SER A 77 2.26 -6.50 2.05
C SER A 77 3.63 -6.80 1.49
N TRP A 78 4.09 -8.04 1.69
CA TRP A 78 5.23 -8.56 0.97
C TRP A 78 4.85 -8.86 -0.49
N GLY A 79 5.81 -8.65 -1.39
CA GLY A 79 5.64 -8.99 -2.81
C GLY A 79 5.95 -10.46 -3.07
N ARG A 80 5.43 -11.00 -4.18
CA ARG A 80 5.68 -12.37 -4.67
C ARG A 80 7.11 -12.65 -5.15
N SER A 81 8.06 -11.72 -5.02
CA SER A 81 9.42 -11.95 -5.49
C SER A 81 10.39 -11.80 -4.34
N LEU A 82 10.97 -12.93 -3.91
CA LEU A 82 12.01 -13.05 -2.89
C LEU A 82 13.24 -12.16 -3.17
N SER A 83 13.40 -11.67 -4.41
CA SER A 83 14.47 -10.75 -4.80
C SER A 83 14.31 -9.32 -4.27
N SER A 84 13.11 -8.93 -3.81
CA SER A 84 12.82 -7.56 -3.41
C SER A 84 12.63 -7.44 -1.89
N SER A 85 13.66 -7.00 -1.18
CA SER A 85 13.67 -6.78 0.28
C SER A 85 12.80 -5.62 0.80
N ARG A 86 11.92 -5.05 -0.04
CA ARG A 86 11.14 -3.85 0.32
C ARG A 86 9.64 -4.10 0.16
N PRO A 87 8.85 -4.01 1.25
CA PRO A 87 7.42 -4.23 1.18
C PRO A 87 6.68 -3.10 0.47
N LEU A 88 5.38 -3.31 0.28
CA LEU A 88 4.41 -2.28 -0.06
C LEU A 88 3.55 -1.95 1.16
N TYR A 89 3.10 -0.71 1.21
CA TYR A 89 2.21 -0.20 2.23
C TYR A 89 0.86 0.06 1.58
N VAL A 90 -0.12 -0.80 1.90
CA VAL A 90 -1.46 -0.75 1.34
C VAL A 90 -2.38 -0.05 2.33
N SER A 91 -3.14 0.92 1.85
CA SER A 91 -4.14 1.62 2.66
C SER A 91 -5.43 1.79 1.88
N VAL A 92 -6.55 1.82 2.60
CA VAL A 92 -7.87 2.05 2.01
C VAL A 92 -7.91 3.47 1.46
N GLY A 93 -8.42 3.63 0.23
CA GLY A 93 -8.72 4.93 -0.36
C GLY A 93 -10.22 5.24 -0.26
N HIS A 94 -11.04 4.51 -1.01
CA HIS A 94 -12.48 4.74 -1.07
C HIS A 94 -13.24 3.44 -1.42
N ARG A 95 -14.40 3.20 -0.80
CA ARG A 95 -15.35 2.11 -1.10
C ARG A 95 -14.71 0.71 -1.22
N VAL A 96 -13.71 0.42 -0.39
CA VAL A 96 -13.02 -0.88 -0.35
C VAL A 96 -12.58 -1.19 1.08
N SER A 97 -12.69 -2.44 1.52
CA SER A 97 -12.15 -2.87 2.81
C SER A 97 -10.63 -3.07 2.71
N LEU A 98 -9.93 -3.01 3.84
CA LEU A 98 -8.48 -3.19 3.87
C LEU A 98 -8.06 -4.58 3.39
N GLU A 99 -8.77 -5.62 3.82
CA GLU A 99 -8.50 -7.01 3.43
C GLU A 99 -8.67 -7.21 1.92
N THR A 100 -9.78 -6.71 1.35
CA THR A 100 -10.01 -6.77 -0.10
C THR A 100 -8.96 -5.97 -0.86
N ALA A 101 -8.58 -4.79 -0.37
CA ALA A 101 -7.54 -3.96 -0.98
C ALA A 101 -6.20 -4.72 -1.07
N VAL A 102 -5.80 -5.38 0.02
CA VAL A 102 -4.57 -6.17 0.10
C VAL A 102 -4.62 -7.36 -0.84
N CYS A 103 -5.74 -8.10 -0.86
CA CYS A 103 -5.94 -9.23 -1.76
C CYS A 103 -5.83 -8.81 -3.24
N LEU A 104 -6.48 -7.71 -3.63
CA LEU A 104 -6.42 -7.18 -4.98
C LEU A 104 -5.01 -6.73 -5.37
N VAL A 105 -4.32 -6.02 -4.48
CA VAL A 105 -2.92 -5.59 -4.70
C VAL A 105 -2.03 -6.81 -4.93
N LYS A 106 -2.14 -7.85 -4.09
CA LYS A 106 -1.38 -9.11 -4.24
C LYS A 106 -1.66 -9.79 -5.59
N SER A 107 -2.92 -9.91 -5.97
CA SER A 107 -3.32 -10.50 -7.26
C SER A 107 -2.81 -9.73 -8.48
N CYS A 108 -2.62 -8.41 -8.35
CA CYS A 108 -2.05 -7.57 -9.39
C CYS A 108 -0.50 -7.55 -9.40
N CYS A 109 0.16 -8.16 -8.43
CA CYS A 109 1.63 -8.19 -8.32
C CYS A 109 2.22 -9.41 -9.05
N ARG A 110 2.66 -9.21 -10.30
CA ARG A 110 3.60 -10.14 -10.97
C ARG A 110 5.05 -9.92 -10.54
N TYR A 111 5.36 -8.72 -10.04
CA TYR A 111 6.66 -8.30 -9.52
C TYR A 111 6.43 -7.62 -8.16
N ARG A 112 7.42 -6.87 -7.65
CA ARG A 112 7.24 -6.04 -6.45
C ARG A 112 6.08 -5.05 -6.56
N ILE A 113 5.98 -4.32 -7.68
CA ILE A 113 4.98 -3.26 -7.88
C ILE A 113 3.79 -3.83 -8.67
N PRO A 114 2.53 -3.54 -8.30
CA PRO A 114 1.36 -3.98 -9.06
C PRO A 114 1.45 -3.56 -10.53
N GLU A 115 1.04 -4.45 -11.43
CA GLU A 115 1.17 -4.23 -12.87
C GLU A 115 0.51 -2.92 -13.35
N PRO A 116 -0.69 -2.52 -12.87
CA PRO A 116 -1.30 -1.24 -13.27
C PRO A 116 -0.40 -0.03 -12.97
N ILE A 117 0.19 0.02 -11.77
CA ILE A 117 1.10 1.11 -11.36
C ILE A 117 2.42 1.03 -12.15
N ARG A 118 2.93 -0.19 -12.36
CA ARG A 118 4.19 -0.42 -13.07
C ARG A 118 4.11 0.02 -14.53
N GLN A 119 3.00 -0.26 -15.20
CA GLN A 119 2.77 0.12 -16.60
C GLN A 119 2.76 1.65 -16.77
N VAL A 120 2.05 2.39 -15.91
CA VAL A 120 2.04 3.86 -15.93
C VAL A 120 3.45 4.42 -15.74
N ARG A 121 4.23 3.86 -14.79
CA ARG A 121 5.62 4.31 -14.56
C ARG A 121 6.52 4.06 -15.77
N ARG A 122 6.34 2.96 -16.50
CA ARG A 122 7.09 2.69 -17.75
C ARG A 122 6.73 3.70 -18.83
N LEU A 123 5.43 3.96 -19.02
CA LEU A 123 4.96 4.94 -20.00
C LEU A 123 5.47 6.36 -19.68
N GLY A 124 5.48 6.75 -18.41
CA GLY A 124 5.99 8.06 -17.98
C GLY A 124 7.49 8.25 -18.23
N LYS A 125 8.27 7.16 -18.32
CA LYS A 125 9.70 7.23 -18.72
C LYS A 125 9.89 7.40 -20.22
N LEU A 126 8.95 6.92 -21.04
CA LEU A 126 9.00 7.04 -22.51
C LEU A 126 8.58 8.43 -23.01
N ARG A 127 7.92 9.22 -22.15
CA ARG A 127 7.44 10.57 -22.44
C ARG A 127 8.40 11.68 -21.99
N LYS A 128 9.58 11.31 -21.50
CA LYS A 128 10.68 12.22 -21.14
C LYS A 128 11.80 12.06 -22.15
#